data_AF-A0A939FDV9-F1
#
_entry.id   AF-A0A939FDV9-F1
#
_cell.length_a   1.000
_cell.length_b   1.000
_cell.length_c   1.000
_cell.angle_alpha   90.00
_cell.angle_beta   90.00
_cell.angle_gamma   90.00
#
_symmetry.space_group_name_H-M   'P 1'
#
loop_
_entity.id
_entity.type
_entity.pdbx_description
1 polymer ?
#
loop_
_entity_poly.entity_id
_entity_poly.type
_entity_poly.pdbx_seq_one_letter_code
_entity_poly.pdbx_strand_id
1 'polypeptide(L)'
;MAGFRALAQQVRDPGRDPSQRRQALRKCLERFAPYGHRATWHHLCASNGFSPDDREPDPALLIAALEELEEARSVWLAYESEVAARRRREKHDGIRKPTSLDEWHRLTWGGRSLLPCDPSAPPSPRD
;
A
#
# COMPACT_ATOMS: atom_id res chain seq x y z
N MET A 1 -3.17 7.69 -16.65
CA MET A 1 -2.71 7.87 -15.26
C MET A 1 -1.46 7.01 -15.06
N ALA A 2 -0.38 7.54 -14.49
CA ALA A 2 0.89 6.80 -14.36
C ALA A 2 0.76 5.59 -13.41
N GLY A 3 1.56 4.55 -13.65
CA GLY A 3 1.69 3.38 -12.76
C GLY A 3 2.65 3.63 -11.59
N PHE A 4 2.63 2.76 -10.58
CA PHE A 4 3.45 2.90 -9.36
C PHE A 4 4.93 3.12 -9.68
N ARG A 5 5.54 2.28 -10.53
CA ARG A 5 6.97 2.39 -10.87
C ARG A 5 7.33 3.74 -11.52
N ALA A 6 6.46 4.25 -12.38
CA ALA A 6 6.68 5.55 -13.02
C ALA A 6 6.59 6.71 -12.01
N LEU A 7 5.75 6.59 -10.98
CA LEU A 7 5.67 7.57 -9.88
C LEU A 7 6.87 7.46 -8.94
N ALA A 8 7.30 6.23 -8.61
CA ALA A 8 8.51 5.96 -7.82
C ALA A 8 9.76 6.59 -8.47
N GLN A 9 9.88 6.50 -9.80
CA GLN A 9 10.96 7.16 -10.53
C GLN A 9 10.94 8.69 -10.37
N GLN A 10 9.75 9.30 -10.28
CA GLN A 10 9.62 10.75 -10.08
C GLN A 10 9.99 11.19 -8.66
N VAL A 11 9.86 10.32 -7.66
CA VAL A 11 10.34 10.63 -6.30
C VAL A 11 11.87 10.63 -6.26
N ARG A 12 12.50 9.69 -7.00
CA ARG A 12 13.96 9.54 -7.07
C ARG A 12 14.66 10.55 -7.99
N ASP A 13 13.91 11.25 -8.83
CA ASP A 13 14.46 12.16 -9.84
C ASP A 13 15.13 13.40 -9.19
N PRO A 14 16.47 13.54 -9.29
CA PRO A 14 17.20 14.64 -8.67
C PRO A 14 16.81 16.03 -9.24
N GLY A 15 16.29 16.08 -10.47
CA GLY A 15 15.90 17.33 -11.14
C GLY A 15 14.55 17.89 -10.68
N ARG A 16 13.82 17.15 -9.84
CA ARG A 16 12.52 17.59 -9.33
C ARG A 16 12.64 18.28 -7.99
N ASP A 17 11.81 19.31 -7.84
CA ASP A 17 11.59 20.04 -6.60
C ASP A 17 11.05 19.11 -5.49
N PRO A 18 11.42 19.31 -4.21
CA PRO A 18 10.92 18.51 -3.09
C PRO A 18 9.39 18.38 -3.03
N SER A 19 8.66 19.45 -3.34
CA SER A 19 7.18 19.43 -3.34
C SER A 19 6.60 18.51 -4.42
N GLN A 20 7.25 18.44 -5.59
CA GLN A 20 6.86 17.56 -6.69
C GLN A 20 7.14 16.09 -6.36
N ARG A 21 8.27 15.82 -5.70
CA ARG A 21 8.61 14.46 -5.22
C ARG A 21 7.63 14.00 -4.16
N ARG A 22 7.30 14.86 -3.19
CA ARG A 22 6.26 14.60 -2.19
C ARG A 22 4.93 14.28 -2.86
N GLN A 23 4.52 15.05 -3.87
CA GLN A 23 3.29 14.77 -4.60
C GLN A 23 3.34 13.43 -5.35
N ALA A 24 4.48 13.10 -5.96
CA ALA A 24 4.67 11.80 -6.61
C ALA A 24 4.56 10.64 -5.61
N LEU A 25 5.15 10.76 -4.41
CA LEU A 25 5.04 9.76 -3.34
C LEU A 25 3.58 9.61 -2.87
N ARG A 26 2.85 10.71 -2.69
CA ARG A 26 1.41 10.66 -2.36
C ARG A 26 0.59 9.96 -3.47
N LYS A 27 0.95 10.16 -4.74
CA LYS A 27 0.33 9.44 -5.86
C LYS A 27 0.69 7.95 -5.86
N CYS A 28 1.86 7.54 -5.36
CA CYS A 28 2.16 6.12 -5.12
C CYS A 28 1.14 5.50 -4.14
N LEU A 29 0.71 6.25 -3.13
CA LEU A 29 -0.30 5.80 -2.16
C LEU A 29 -1.71 5.63 -2.77
N GLU A 30 -2.02 6.29 -3.88
CA GLU A 30 -3.25 5.99 -4.64
C GLU A 30 -3.19 4.61 -5.31
N ARG A 31 -2.00 4.03 -5.46
CA ARG A 31 -1.79 2.72 -6.08
C ARG A 31 -1.57 1.61 -5.07
N PHE A 32 -0.94 1.93 -3.96
CA PHE A 32 -0.67 0.98 -2.88
C PHE A 32 -0.60 1.72 -1.55
N ALA A 33 -1.59 1.47 -0.69
CA ALA A 33 -1.65 2.02 0.66
C ALA A 33 -2.19 0.94 1.61
N PRO A 34 -1.31 0.11 2.20
CA PRO A 34 -1.73 -1.11 2.90
C PRO A 34 -2.62 -0.85 4.11
N TYR A 35 -2.55 0.35 4.69
CA TYR A 35 -3.40 0.75 5.83
C TYR A 35 -4.48 1.77 5.43
N GLY A 36 -4.67 1.98 4.12
CA GLY A 36 -5.41 3.14 3.59
C GLY A 36 -4.52 4.38 3.48
N HIS A 37 -4.92 5.32 2.62
CA HIS A 37 -4.06 6.44 2.19
C HIS A 37 -3.53 7.27 3.37
N ARG A 38 -4.43 7.68 4.28
CA ARG A 38 -4.06 8.55 5.41
C ARG A 38 -3.15 7.85 6.41
N ALA A 39 -3.51 6.65 6.85
CA ALA A 39 -2.72 5.91 7.82
C ALA A 39 -1.34 5.52 7.26
N THR A 40 -1.29 5.08 6.00
CA THR A 40 0.00 4.79 5.32
C THR A 40 0.88 6.03 5.23
N TRP A 41 0.30 7.20 4.86
CA TRP A 41 1.06 8.46 4.82
C TRP A 41 1.64 8.82 6.19
N HIS A 42 0.83 8.77 7.24
CA HIS A 42 1.29 9.06 8.60
C HIS A 42 2.37 8.08 9.08
N HIS A 43 2.23 6.80 8.76
CA HIS A 43 3.22 5.78 9.09
C HIS A 43 4.57 6.09 8.44
N LEU A 44 4.58 6.35 7.13
CA LEU A 44 5.81 6.72 6.40
C LEU A 44 6.46 7.98 6.98
N CYS A 45 5.67 9.00 7.27
CA CYS A 45 6.14 10.25 7.89
C CYS A 45 6.81 9.99 9.25
N ALA A 46 6.15 9.21 10.12
CA ALA A 46 6.64 8.90 11.45
C ALA A 46 7.90 8.01 11.41
N SER A 47 7.91 6.99 10.56
CA SER A 47 9.03 6.06 10.38
C SER A 47 10.30 6.76 9.87
N ASN A 48 10.13 7.72 8.96
CA ASN A 48 11.23 8.40 8.28
C ASN A 48 11.50 9.81 8.84
N GLY A 49 10.81 10.23 9.91
CA GLY A 49 11.15 11.45 10.65
C GLY A 49 10.82 12.79 9.96
N PHE A 50 9.76 12.85 9.14
CA PHE A 50 9.28 14.12 8.56
C PHE A 50 7.81 14.40 8.89
N SER A 51 7.42 15.67 8.92
CA SER A 51 6.04 16.05 9.24
C SER A 51 5.08 15.76 8.07
N PRO A 52 3.88 15.20 8.31
CA PRO A 52 2.86 15.02 7.26
C PRO A 52 2.47 16.31 6.53
N ASP A 53 2.56 17.45 7.24
CA ASP A 53 2.20 18.79 6.75
C ASP A 53 3.37 19.55 6.13
N ASP A 54 4.59 19.01 6.24
CA ASP A 54 5.75 19.56 5.55
C ASP A 54 5.55 19.49 4.04
N ARG A 55 5.72 20.65 3.39
CA ARG A 55 5.51 20.82 1.94
C ARG A 55 6.77 20.54 1.14
N GLU A 56 7.94 20.70 1.74
CA GLU A 56 9.25 20.51 1.11
C GLU A 56 10.16 19.66 2.00
N PRO A 57 9.79 18.39 2.30
CA PRO A 57 10.64 17.52 3.11
C PRO A 57 11.96 17.26 2.41
N ASP A 58 13.00 16.94 3.19
CA ASP A 58 14.28 16.50 2.65
C ASP A 58 14.06 15.35 1.63
N PRO A 59 14.52 15.52 0.38
CA PRO A 59 14.39 14.49 -0.64
C PRO A 59 14.95 13.12 -0.24
N ALA A 60 15.96 13.07 0.62
CA ALA A 60 16.50 11.80 1.13
C ALA A 60 15.47 11.04 1.97
N LEU A 61 14.72 11.73 2.84
CA LEU A 61 13.66 11.13 3.66
C LEU A 61 12.48 10.66 2.80
N LEU A 62 12.17 11.39 1.71
CA LEU A 62 11.16 10.95 0.74
C LEU A 62 11.57 9.68 0.00
N ILE A 63 12.86 9.51 -0.31
CA ILE A 63 13.38 8.30 -0.94
C ILE A 63 13.34 7.12 0.05
N ALA A 64 13.75 7.31 1.29
CA ALA A 64 13.67 6.28 2.34
C ALA A 64 12.22 5.82 2.56
N ALA A 65 11.27 6.75 2.64
CA ALA A 65 9.84 6.42 2.74
C ALA A 65 9.30 5.68 1.50
N LEU A 66 9.83 5.97 0.31
CA LEU A 66 9.47 5.21 -0.89
C LEU A 66 10.03 3.78 -0.85
N GLU A 67 11.25 3.60 -0.37
CA GLU A 67 11.88 2.28 -0.24
C GLU A 67 11.10 1.39 0.72
N GLU A 68 10.72 1.91 1.89
CA GLU A 68 9.84 1.23 2.85
C GLU A 68 8.50 0.81 2.19
N LEU A 69 7.88 1.71 1.43
CA LEU A 69 6.65 1.43 0.70
C LEU A 69 6.84 0.35 -0.39
N GLU A 70 7.98 0.36 -1.07
CA GLU A 70 8.34 -0.63 -2.10
C GLU A 70 8.60 -2.01 -1.51
N GLU A 71 9.27 -2.08 -0.36
CA GLU A 71 9.47 -3.32 0.39
C GLU A 71 8.12 -3.93 0.79
N ALA A 72 7.25 -3.14 1.42
CA ALA A 72 5.89 -3.58 1.76
C ALA A 72 5.11 -4.04 0.51
N ARG A 73 5.25 -3.31 -0.60
CA ARG A 73 4.61 -3.67 -1.87
C ARG A 73 5.16 -4.96 -2.46
N SER A 74 6.45 -5.24 -2.27
CA SER A 74 7.07 -6.47 -2.77
C SER A 74 6.53 -7.71 -2.07
N VAL A 75 6.39 -7.65 -0.74
CA VAL A 75 5.77 -8.70 0.09
C VAL A 75 4.33 -8.92 -0.36
N TRP A 76 3.58 -7.83 -0.56
CA TRP A 76 2.21 -7.89 -1.03
C TRP A 76 2.09 -8.57 -2.41
N LEU A 77 2.92 -8.18 -3.37
CA LEU A 77 2.87 -8.76 -4.71
C LEU A 77 3.29 -10.24 -4.75
N ALA A 78 4.23 -10.63 -3.89
CA ALA A 78 4.60 -12.03 -3.73
C ALA A 78 3.40 -12.84 -3.23
N TYR A 79 2.73 -12.38 -2.17
CA TYR A 79 1.51 -13.00 -1.65
C TYR A 79 0.40 -13.09 -2.72
N GLU A 80 0.13 -12.00 -3.45
CA GLU A 80 -0.86 -12.01 -4.55
C GLU A 80 -0.53 -13.08 -5.61
N SER A 81 0.75 -13.24 -5.93
CA SER A 81 1.19 -14.24 -6.92
C SER A 81 0.94 -15.67 -6.44
N GLU A 82 1.11 -15.93 -5.15
CA GLU A 82 0.87 -17.23 -4.52
C GLU A 82 -0.61 -17.57 -4.51
N VAL A 83 -1.47 -16.61 -4.13
CA VAL A 83 -2.93 -16.76 -4.18
C VAL A 83 -3.38 -17.04 -5.60
N ALA A 84 -2.88 -16.29 -6.59
CA ALA A 84 -3.22 -16.49 -7.98
C ALA A 84 -2.73 -17.86 -8.50
N ALA A 85 -1.55 -18.32 -8.09
CA ALA A 85 -1.03 -19.63 -8.45
C ALA A 85 -1.87 -20.77 -7.84
N ARG A 86 -2.22 -20.66 -6.55
CA ARG A 86 -3.11 -21.61 -5.87
C ARG A 86 -4.46 -21.68 -6.57
N ARG A 87 -5.12 -20.54 -6.80
CA ARG A 87 -6.43 -20.50 -7.45
C ARG A 87 -6.42 -21.00 -8.89
N ARG A 88 -5.31 -20.86 -9.61
CA ARG A 88 -5.16 -21.48 -10.94
C ARG A 88 -5.12 -23.01 -10.86
N ARG A 89 -4.39 -23.58 -9.89
CA ARG A 89 -4.34 -25.03 -9.66
C ARG A 89 -5.71 -25.59 -9.25
N GLU A 90 -6.33 -24.99 -8.23
CA GLU A 90 -7.67 -25.42 -7.76
C GLU A 90 -8.72 -25.37 -8.87
N LYS A 91 -8.71 -24.33 -9.72
CA LYS A 91 -9.61 -24.25 -10.88
C LYS A 91 -9.34 -25.35 -11.90
N HIS A 92 -8.09 -25.71 -12.13
CA HIS A 92 -7.69 -26.82 -13.00
C HIS A 92 -8.20 -28.16 -12.46
N ASP A 93 -8.12 -28.35 -11.14
CA ASP A 93 -8.58 -29.55 -10.44
C ASP A 93 -10.11 -29.59 -10.21
N GLY A 94 -10.85 -28.62 -10.78
CA GLY A 94 -12.31 -28.55 -10.68
C GLY A 94 -12.86 -27.99 -9.36
N ILE A 95 -11.99 -27.55 -8.45
CA ILE A 95 -12.38 -26.94 -7.17
C ILE A 95 -12.78 -25.49 -7.38
N ARG A 96 -14.10 -25.22 -7.36
CA ARG A 96 -14.64 -23.86 -7.62
C ARG A 96 -15.09 -23.10 -6.38
N LYS A 97 -15.25 -23.78 -5.24
CA LYS A 97 -15.62 -23.11 -3.98
C LYS A 97 -14.40 -22.33 -3.44
N PRO A 98 -14.54 -21.03 -3.12
CA PRO A 98 -13.51 -20.29 -2.41
C PRO A 98 -13.30 -20.84 -0.99
N THR A 99 -12.06 -20.77 -0.50
CA THR A 99 -11.71 -21.10 0.88
C THR A 99 -11.95 -19.91 1.82
N SER A 100 -11.91 -20.13 3.14
CA SER A 100 -11.94 -19.04 4.13
C SER A 100 -10.80 -18.04 3.94
N LEU A 101 -9.63 -18.51 3.49
CA LEU A 101 -8.49 -17.65 3.15
C LEU A 101 -8.76 -16.79 1.90
N ASP A 102 -9.47 -17.33 0.90
CA ASP A 102 -9.91 -16.55 -0.27
C ASP A 102 -10.96 -15.49 0.09
N GLU A 103 -11.82 -15.79 1.06
CA GLU A 103 -12.79 -14.84 1.59
C GLU A 103 -12.11 -13.71 2.37
N TRP A 104 -11.18 -14.07 3.27
CA TRP A 104 -10.36 -13.08 3.97
C TRP A 104 -9.57 -12.20 2.99
N HIS A 105 -8.89 -12.81 2.02
CA HIS A 105 -8.14 -12.09 0.96
C HIS A 105 -9.02 -11.06 0.24
N ARG A 106 -10.22 -11.47 -0.18
CA ARG A 106 -11.18 -10.60 -0.86
C ARG A 106 -11.65 -9.44 0.00
N LEU A 107 -11.91 -9.68 1.28
CA LEU A 107 -12.46 -8.69 2.22
C LEU A 107 -11.40 -7.70 2.71
N THR A 108 -10.18 -8.16 2.95
CA THR A 108 -9.12 -7.31 3.52
C THR A 108 -8.32 -6.59 2.45
N TRP A 109 -8.11 -7.23 1.29
CA TRP A 109 -7.12 -6.75 0.32
C TRP A 109 -7.58 -6.73 -1.13
N GLY A 110 -8.58 -7.53 -1.52
CA GLY A 110 -9.09 -7.66 -2.89
C GLY A 110 -9.95 -6.51 -3.43
N GLY A 111 -9.86 -5.31 -2.85
CA GLY A 111 -10.50 -4.09 -3.42
C GLY A 111 -11.59 -3.41 -2.58
N ARG A 112 -11.69 -3.68 -1.29
CA ARG A 112 -12.50 -2.87 -0.35
C ARG A 112 -11.67 -2.53 0.89
N SER A 113 -10.97 -1.40 0.84
CA SER A 113 -10.09 -0.90 1.91
C SER A 113 -10.80 -0.42 3.18
N LEU A 114 -12.02 -0.88 3.44
CA LEU A 114 -12.74 -0.62 4.67
C LEU A 114 -13.34 -1.94 5.11
N LEU A 115 -12.76 -2.53 6.15
CA LEU A 115 -13.53 -3.47 6.97
C LEU A 115 -14.81 -2.72 7.36
N PRO A 116 -16.01 -3.30 7.17
CA PRO A 116 -17.23 -2.72 7.70
C PRO A 116 -17.05 -2.65 9.21
N CYS A 117 -16.78 -1.45 9.72
CA CYS A 117 -16.80 -1.17 11.14
C CYS A 117 -18.15 -0.57 11.44
N ASP A 118 -18.85 -1.12 12.43
CA ASP A 118 -20.04 -0.46 12.97
C ASP A 118 -19.59 0.87 13.60
N PRO A 119 -20.11 2.04 13.15
CA PRO A 119 -19.76 3.32 13.76
C PRO A 119 -20.17 3.42 15.24
N SER A 120 -21.09 2.56 15.72
CA SER A 120 -21.48 2.46 17.13
C SER A 120 -20.48 1.67 17.99
N ALA A 121 -19.51 0.98 17.39
CA ALA A 121 -18.57 0.12 18.10
C ALA A 121 -17.12 0.48 17.74
N PRO A 122 -16.38 1.22 18.61
CA PRO A 122 -14.97 1.46 18.37
C PRO A 122 -14.20 0.12 18.36
N PRO A 123 -13.17 -0.03 17.53
CA PRO A 123 -12.40 -1.27 17.45
C PRO A 123 -11.76 -1.57 18.81
N SER A 124 -12.00 -2.77 19.32
CA SER A 124 -11.30 -3.24 20.52
C SER A 124 -9.81 -3.40 20.21
N PRO A 125 -8.91 -2.88 21.06
CA PRO A 125 -7.49 -3.18 20.92
C PRO A 125 -7.31 -4.70 21.01
N ARG A 126 -6.45 -5.25 20.15
CA ARG A 126 -6.05 -6.66 20.23
C ARG A 126 -5.22 -6.86 21.49
N ASP A 127 -5.61 -7.82 22.31
CA ASP A 127 -4.81 -8.36 23.41
C ASP A 127 -3.52 -9.03 22.90
#